data_AF-A0AAN6LTW4-F1
#
_entry.id   AF-A0AAN6LTW4-F1
#
_cell.length_a   1.000
_cell.length_b   1.000
_cell.length_c   1.000
_cell.angle_alpha   90.00
_cell.angle_beta   90.00
_cell.angle_gamma   90.00
#
_symmetry.space_group_name_H-M   'P 1'
#
loop_
_entity.id
_entity.type
_entity.pdbx_description
1 polymer ?
#
loop_
_entity_poly.entity_id
_entity_poly.type
_entity_poly.pdbx_seq_one_letter_code
_entity_poly.pdbx_strand_id
1 'polypeptide(L)'
;MKQRVTYLVKDPDTFTPEKLQVKDASITLDAVEAVKEHRITFSLDELPAEFRNIVNQFPALHVKWASTKPYSTIPPFTSRVTPGLHILFSQPHSEDALCPIVHALFGPDLKCSSTEKTATPVIQIEGAPPIAELQYFFYLPSLDNLVSHLKHSICPSASQSCREAVDSLREASYLDIDYTQASPSIVVTAFWDSPPSGWSERLSLPSQITTTEVGILMHETNPDPEDIAFSGFLTVLGRDTAPKPTRFQTPSKHYPLSTPQTYTSTFPPPTGLHPTLSIHLSPSITPPDESCTLHTHLTLPSTLFIDRYQFSDPLSLAAHNLLSLRNLTGATDLEAPEWVVPAWGSSALFEVVAPSGEQRGELERKGGNTARGAASGFVLGVRCTE
;
A
#
# COMPACT_ATOMS: atom_id res chain seq x y z
N MET A 1 8.23 -23.09 -3.27
CA MET A 1 8.32 -21.67 -3.61
C MET A 1 7.67 -21.49 -4.96
N LYS A 2 6.68 -20.59 -5.01
CA LYS A 2 5.98 -20.20 -6.24
C LYS A 2 6.25 -18.74 -6.50
N GLN A 3 6.51 -18.40 -7.75
CA GLN A 3 6.78 -17.04 -8.17
C GLN A 3 5.81 -16.67 -9.30
N ARG A 4 5.26 -15.47 -9.22
CA ARG A 4 4.45 -14.89 -10.27
C ARG A 4 4.92 -13.46 -10.55
N VAL A 5 5.23 -13.18 -11.79
CA VAL A 5 5.58 -11.83 -12.26
C VAL A 5 4.51 -11.39 -13.23
N THR A 6 3.78 -10.34 -12.89
CA THR A 6 2.69 -9.81 -13.70
C THR A 6 3.07 -8.43 -14.22
N TYR A 7 3.10 -8.30 -15.53
CA TYR A 7 3.16 -7.02 -16.23
C TYR A 7 1.75 -6.68 -16.69
N LEU A 8 1.27 -5.52 -16.29
CA LEU A 8 -0.01 -5.01 -16.78
C LEU A 8 0.27 -3.79 -17.66
N VAL A 9 0.05 -3.98 -18.95
CA VAL A 9 0.31 -3.01 -20.02
C VAL A 9 -0.60 -1.80 -19.81
N LYS A 10 -0.02 -0.60 -19.87
CA LYS A 10 -0.76 0.66 -19.66
C LYS A 10 -1.65 1.00 -20.85
N ASP A 11 -1.11 0.86 -22.05
CA ASP A 11 -1.80 1.11 -23.30
C ASP A 11 -1.72 -0.15 -24.18
N PRO A 12 -2.83 -0.87 -24.40
CA PRO A 12 -2.86 -2.07 -25.23
C PRO A 12 -2.26 -1.88 -26.62
N ASP A 13 -2.38 -0.69 -27.21
CA ASP A 13 -1.90 -0.39 -28.57
C ASP A 13 -0.36 -0.35 -28.66
N THR A 14 0.33 -0.19 -27.52
CA THR A 14 1.81 -0.16 -27.45
C THR A 14 2.44 -1.55 -27.35
N PHE A 15 1.64 -2.59 -27.15
CA PHE A 15 2.11 -3.95 -26.93
C PHE A 15 1.90 -4.82 -28.17
N THR A 16 2.94 -5.55 -28.56
CA THR A 16 2.85 -6.58 -29.57
C THR A 16 3.53 -7.87 -29.10
N PRO A 17 3.04 -9.07 -29.47
CA PRO A 17 3.59 -10.34 -28.99
C PRO A 17 5.07 -10.55 -29.34
N GLU A 18 5.60 -9.89 -30.37
CA GLU A 18 7.00 -9.98 -30.81
C GLU A 18 7.97 -9.40 -29.77
N LYS A 19 7.48 -8.57 -28.84
CA LYS A 19 8.24 -8.08 -27.68
C LYS A 19 8.55 -9.18 -26.66
N LEU A 20 7.98 -10.38 -26.83
CA LEU A 20 8.16 -11.52 -25.94
C LEU A 20 8.93 -12.65 -26.63
N GLN A 21 10.01 -13.09 -26.01
CA GLN A 21 10.77 -14.24 -26.50
C GLN A 21 10.94 -15.28 -25.39
N VAL A 22 10.38 -16.47 -25.58
CA VAL A 22 10.54 -17.61 -24.67
C VAL A 22 11.64 -18.51 -25.20
N LYS A 23 12.69 -18.71 -24.40
CA LYS A 23 13.84 -19.56 -24.75
C LYS A 23 14.49 -20.13 -23.49
N ASP A 24 14.87 -21.40 -23.50
CA ASP A 24 15.69 -22.02 -22.46
C ASP A 24 15.16 -21.79 -21.03
N ALA A 25 13.88 -22.08 -20.78
CA ALA A 25 13.21 -21.83 -19.49
C ALA A 25 13.32 -20.38 -18.98
N SER A 26 13.37 -19.43 -19.91
CA SER A 26 13.36 -18.00 -19.63
C SER A 26 12.43 -17.27 -20.60
N ILE A 27 11.99 -16.10 -20.20
CA ILE A 27 11.29 -15.14 -21.05
C ILE A 27 12.08 -13.83 -21.07
N THR A 28 12.27 -13.28 -22.26
CA THR A 28 12.86 -11.97 -22.47
C THR A 28 11.78 -11.02 -22.92
N LEU A 29 11.73 -9.86 -22.27
CA LEU A 29 10.85 -8.73 -22.60
C LEU A 29 11.68 -7.64 -23.27
N ASP A 30 11.11 -6.98 -24.27
CA ASP A 30 11.73 -5.83 -24.93
C ASP A 30 10.79 -4.61 -24.89
N ALA A 31 11.19 -3.57 -24.14
CA ALA A 31 10.50 -2.29 -24.04
C ALA A 31 8.98 -2.43 -23.81
N VAL A 32 8.60 -3.24 -22.81
CA VAL A 32 7.19 -3.44 -22.45
C VAL A 32 6.74 -2.33 -21.50
N GLU A 33 5.87 -1.45 -21.95
CA GLU A 33 5.31 -0.34 -21.17
C GLU A 33 4.19 -0.83 -20.24
N ALA A 34 4.58 -1.30 -19.06
CA ALA A 34 3.67 -1.90 -18.09
C ALA A 34 4.02 -1.47 -16.66
N VAL A 35 3.05 -1.52 -15.76
CA VAL A 35 3.35 -1.65 -14.32
C VAL A 35 3.71 -3.10 -14.02
N LYS A 36 4.51 -3.35 -12.99
CA LYS A 36 5.01 -4.68 -12.65
C LYS A 36 4.65 -5.03 -11.21
N GLU A 37 4.03 -6.20 -11.02
CA GLU A 37 3.92 -6.87 -9.73
C GLU A 37 4.79 -8.12 -9.73
N HIS A 38 5.58 -8.30 -8.69
CA HIS A 38 6.30 -9.52 -8.42
C HIS A 38 5.83 -10.11 -7.10
N ARG A 39 5.15 -11.26 -7.17
CA ARG A 39 4.65 -12.00 -6.02
C ARG A 39 5.39 -13.30 -5.86
N ILE A 40 5.92 -13.53 -4.66
CA ILE A 40 6.61 -14.76 -4.27
C ILE A 40 5.88 -15.37 -3.09
N THR A 41 5.64 -16.68 -3.14
CA THR A 41 5.01 -17.44 -2.07
C THR A 41 5.97 -18.52 -1.58
N PHE A 42 6.30 -18.44 -0.30
CA PHE A 42 7.18 -19.37 0.41
C PHE A 42 6.34 -20.22 1.34
N SER A 43 6.58 -21.53 1.38
CA SER A 43 6.17 -22.31 2.54
C SER A 43 7.13 -22.04 3.71
N LEU A 44 6.68 -22.25 4.95
CA LEU A 44 7.48 -21.92 6.14
C LEU A 44 8.81 -22.67 6.20
N ASP A 45 8.89 -23.87 5.62
CA ASP A 45 10.09 -24.69 5.56
C ASP A 45 11.18 -24.11 4.64
N GLU A 46 10.79 -23.29 3.66
CA GLU A 46 11.67 -22.67 2.68
C GLU A 46 12.35 -21.39 3.19
N LEU A 47 11.86 -20.84 4.31
CA LEU A 47 12.39 -19.63 4.90
C LEU A 47 13.66 -19.92 5.70
N PRO A 48 14.65 -19.01 5.71
CA PRO A 48 15.73 -19.06 6.69
C PRO A 48 15.17 -19.11 8.12
N ALA A 49 15.90 -19.77 9.03
CA ALA A 49 15.47 -19.98 10.41
C ALA A 49 15.11 -18.66 11.12
N GLU A 50 15.86 -17.59 10.83
CA GLU A 50 15.59 -16.24 11.32
C GLU A 50 14.16 -15.76 10.98
N PHE A 51 13.81 -15.71 9.69
CA PHE A 51 12.48 -15.24 9.25
C PHE A 51 11.36 -16.16 9.70
N ARG A 52 11.62 -17.47 9.78
CA ARG A 52 10.67 -18.45 10.31
C ARG A 52 10.36 -18.19 11.79
N ASN A 53 11.39 -17.89 12.58
CA ASN A 53 11.21 -17.56 14.00
C ASN A 53 10.42 -16.28 14.19
N ILE A 54 10.61 -15.29 13.31
CA ILE A 54 9.85 -14.04 13.27
C ILE A 54 8.36 -14.31 13.06
N VAL A 55 7.98 -14.96 11.95
CA VAL A 55 6.56 -15.16 11.64
C VAL A 55 5.86 -16.08 12.63
N ASN A 56 6.58 -17.04 13.21
CA ASN A 56 6.06 -17.91 14.26
C ASN A 56 5.75 -17.18 15.57
N GLN A 57 6.13 -15.89 15.74
CA GLN A 57 5.69 -15.11 16.91
C GLN A 57 4.25 -14.60 16.79
N PHE A 58 3.69 -14.57 15.58
CA PHE A 58 2.41 -13.90 15.31
C PHE A 58 1.39 -14.88 14.70
N PRO A 59 0.15 -14.93 15.19
CA PRO A 59 -0.92 -15.66 14.50
C PRO A 59 -1.24 -15.08 13.11
N ALA A 60 -1.17 -13.77 12.97
CA ALA A 60 -1.31 -13.03 11.72
C ALA A 60 -0.33 -11.85 11.71
N LEU A 61 0.36 -11.66 10.59
CA LEU A 61 1.32 -10.57 10.37
C LEU A 61 1.21 -10.07 8.94
N HIS A 62 0.90 -8.80 8.79
CA HIS A 62 0.80 -8.10 7.51
C HIS A 62 1.69 -6.86 7.56
N VAL A 63 2.70 -6.82 6.70
CA VAL A 63 3.65 -5.71 6.62
C VAL A 63 3.52 -5.06 5.27
N LYS A 64 3.08 -3.81 5.24
CA LYS A 64 2.96 -3.02 4.03
C LYS A 64 3.82 -1.79 4.10
N TRP A 65 4.63 -1.56 3.09
CA TRP A 65 5.38 -0.33 2.91
C TRP A 65 4.97 0.36 1.61
N ALA A 66 4.77 1.67 1.66
CA ALA A 66 4.51 2.49 0.48
C ALA A 66 5.54 3.62 0.34
N SER A 67 6.01 3.82 -0.87
CA SER A 67 6.98 4.86 -1.21
C SER A 67 6.42 6.27 -1.02
N THR A 68 7.32 7.20 -0.71
CA THR A 68 7.02 8.64 -0.67
C THR A 68 6.99 9.27 -2.07
N LYS A 69 7.58 8.58 -3.06
CA LYS A 69 7.53 8.99 -4.46
C LYS A 69 6.11 8.75 -4.98
N PRO A 70 5.45 9.74 -5.63
CA PRO A 70 4.18 9.51 -6.31
C PRO A 70 4.32 8.42 -7.37
N TYR A 71 3.33 7.52 -7.44
CA TYR A 71 3.27 6.47 -8.45
C TYR A 71 1.86 6.29 -8.99
N SER A 72 1.79 5.89 -10.24
CA SER A 72 0.57 5.52 -10.93
C SER A 72 0.25 4.04 -10.70
N THR A 73 -1.05 3.75 -10.63
CA THR A 73 -1.57 2.39 -10.43
C THR A 73 -2.70 2.17 -11.43
N ILE A 74 -2.86 0.94 -11.89
CA ILE A 74 -3.96 0.52 -12.74
C ILE A 74 -4.64 -0.71 -12.10
N PRO A 75 -5.96 -0.91 -12.27
CA PRO A 75 -6.66 -2.04 -11.67
C PRO A 75 -5.99 -3.37 -12.05
N PRO A 76 -5.86 -4.36 -11.17
CA PRO A 76 -6.46 -4.43 -9.83
C PRO A 76 -5.61 -3.77 -8.74
N PHE A 77 -4.48 -3.14 -9.09
CA PHE A 77 -3.49 -2.60 -8.14
C PHE A 77 -3.87 -1.23 -7.58
N THR A 78 -5.16 -0.97 -7.36
CA THR A 78 -5.71 0.33 -6.96
C THR A 78 -5.72 0.58 -5.45
N SER A 79 -5.45 -0.43 -4.62
CA SER A 79 -5.38 -0.29 -3.17
C SER A 79 -4.16 0.56 -2.76
N ARG A 80 -4.43 1.68 -2.06
CA ARG A 80 -3.39 2.62 -1.59
C ARG A 80 -3.34 2.68 -0.07
N VAL A 81 -2.15 2.97 0.44
CA VAL A 81 -1.91 3.32 1.85
C VAL A 81 -1.05 4.57 1.90
N THR A 82 -1.10 5.27 3.04
CA THR A 82 -0.21 6.40 3.34
C THR A 82 1.25 5.98 3.22
N PRO A 83 2.15 6.81 2.65
CA PRO A 83 3.58 6.50 2.59
C PRO A 83 4.18 6.18 3.97
N GLY A 84 5.06 5.18 4.00
CA GLY A 84 5.68 4.67 5.22
C GLY A 84 5.43 3.17 5.44
N LEU A 85 5.82 2.69 6.62
CA LEU A 85 5.72 1.31 7.07
C LEU A 85 4.45 1.14 7.90
N HIS A 86 3.61 0.17 7.52
CA HIS A 86 2.40 -0.26 8.21
C HIS A 86 2.58 -1.73 8.59
N ILE A 87 2.38 -2.05 9.86
CA ILE A 87 2.41 -3.43 10.35
C ILE A 87 1.09 -3.68 11.06
N LEU A 88 0.27 -4.58 10.52
CA LEU A 88 -0.95 -5.06 11.13
C LEU A 88 -0.69 -6.48 11.65
N PHE A 89 -1.01 -6.74 12.91
CA PHE A 89 -0.71 -8.03 13.53
C PHE A 89 -1.70 -8.41 14.63
N SER A 90 -1.84 -9.72 14.85
CA SER A 90 -2.54 -10.25 16.03
C SER A 90 -1.61 -10.30 17.24
N GLN A 91 -2.18 -10.42 18.43
CA GLN A 91 -1.42 -10.51 19.69
C GLN A 91 -0.28 -11.54 19.57
N PRO A 92 0.99 -11.11 19.74
CA PRO A 92 2.12 -12.01 19.61
C PRO A 92 2.19 -12.99 20.78
N HIS A 93 2.89 -14.11 20.57
CA HIS A 93 3.15 -15.10 21.61
C HIS A 93 4.11 -14.59 22.70
N SER A 94 4.97 -13.62 22.36
CA SER A 94 5.85 -12.92 23.29
C SER A 94 5.45 -11.46 23.40
N GLU A 95 5.37 -10.96 24.63
CA GLU A 95 4.97 -9.57 24.94
C GLU A 95 5.80 -8.51 24.21
N ASP A 96 7.05 -8.82 23.83
CA ASP A 96 7.94 -7.89 23.14
C ASP A 96 8.49 -8.41 21.80
N ALA A 97 7.65 -9.10 21.02
CA ALA A 97 8.06 -9.64 19.73
C ALA A 97 8.32 -8.55 18.66
N LEU A 98 7.56 -7.45 18.64
CA LEU A 98 7.52 -6.52 17.51
C LEU A 98 8.80 -5.67 17.39
N CYS A 99 9.17 -4.95 18.44
CA CYS A 99 10.21 -3.91 18.34
C CYS A 99 11.60 -4.45 17.95
N PRO A 100 12.07 -5.60 18.48
CA PRO A 100 13.33 -6.19 18.02
C PRO A 100 13.35 -6.47 16.52
N ILE A 101 12.21 -6.91 15.96
CA ILE A 101 12.06 -7.18 14.52
C ILE A 101 12.08 -5.89 13.73
N VAL A 102 11.33 -4.89 14.18
CA VAL A 102 11.27 -3.57 13.53
C VAL A 102 12.67 -2.94 13.47
N HIS A 103 13.41 -2.99 14.57
CA HIS A 103 14.77 -2.45 14.64
C HIS A 103 15.76 -3.23 13.78
N ALA A 104 15.68 -4.56 13.76
CA ALA A 104 16.56 -5.39 12.95
C ALA A 104 16.32 -5.20 11.45
N LEU A 105 15.06 -5.16 11.02
CA LEU A 105 14.71 -5.13 9.58
C LEU A 105 14.65 -3.72 9.00
N PHE A 106 14.18 -2.73 9.76
CA PHE A 106 13.87 -1.39 9.25
C PHE A 106 14.73 -0.27 9.84
N GLY A 107 15.45 -0.54 10.93
CA GLY A 107 16.46 0.35 11.49
C GLY A 107 16.27 0.65 12.98
N PRO A 108 17.35 0.87 13.74
CA PRO A 108 17.30 1.05 15.20
C PRO A 108 16.66 2.37 15.64
N ASP A 109 16.60 3.37 14.77
CA ASP A 109 16.09 4.71 15.09
C ASP A 109 14.56 4.80 15.06
N LEU A 110 13.86 3.71 14.70
CA LEU A 110 12.41 3.68 14.67
C LEU A 110 11.85 3.74 16.10
N LYS A 111 10.85 4.61 16.30
CA LYS A 111 10.14 4.77 17.58
C LYS A 111 9.35 3.50 17.90
N CYS A 112 9.99 2.56 18.60
CA CYS A 112 9.41 1.31 19.06
C CYS A 112 10.11 0.89 20.35
N SER A 113 9.49 1.14 21.51
CA SER A 113 10.10 0.82 22.81
C SER A 113 9.73 -0.56 23.32
N SER A 114 8.48 -0.95 23.10
CA SER A 114 7.97 -2.30 23.32
C SER A 114 6.67 -2.50 22.53
N THR A 115 6.27 -3.75 22.27
CA THR A 115 5.03 -4.03 21.53
C THR A 115 3.82 -3.40 22.20
N GLU A 116 3.62 -3.64 23.50
CA GLU A 116 2.45 -3.15 24.26
C GLU A 116 2.32 -1.61 24.23
N LYS A 117 3.43 -0.90 24.37
CA LYS A 117 3.40 0.57 24.47
C LYS A 117 3.30 1.27 23.12
N THR A 118 3.83 0.63 22.07
CA THR A 118 3.95 1.24 20.75
C THR A 118 2.75 0.93 19.87
N ALA A 119 2.21 -0.29 20.00
CA ALA A 119 1.09 -0.75 19.19
C ALA A 119 -0.20 -0.05 19.58
N THR A 120 -1.05 0.19 18.58
CA THR A 120 -2.37 0.79 18.76
C THR A 120 -3.43 -0.16 18.20
N PRO A 121 -4.68 -0.15 18.70
CA PRO A 121 -5.74 -0.95 18.10
C PRO A 121 -6.03 -0.56 16.64
N VAL A 122 -6.33 -1.54 15.81
CA VAL A 122 -6.83 -1.33 14.44
C VAL A 122 -8.26 -0.76 14.50
N ILE A 123 -8.58 0.18 13.62
CA ILE A 123 -9.97 0.63 13.43
C ILE A 123 -10.78 -0.55 12.89
N GLN A 124 -11.67 -1.09 13.72
CA GLN A 124 -12.58 -2.15 13.29
C GLN A 124 -13.82 -1.53 12.64
N ILE A 125 -14.15 -2.02 11.45
CA ILE A 125 -15.37 -1.67 10.75
C ILE A 125 -16.47 -2.64 11.21
N GLU A 126 -17.59 -2.11 11.70
CA GLU A 126 -18.74 -2.94 12.10
C GLU A 126 -19.17 -3.88 10.96
N GLY A 127 -19.31 -5.17 11.30
CA GLY A 127 -19.71 -6.23 10.38
C GLY A 127 -18.57 -6.89 9.59
N ALA A 128 -17.34 -6.39 9.68
CA ALA A 128 -16.18 -7.01 9.04
C ALA A 128 -15.36 -7.86 10.04
N PRO A 129 -14.93 -9.09 9.66
CA PRO A 129 -14.01 -9.85 10.50
C PRO A 129 -12.67 -9.11 10.62
N PRO A 130 -12.05 -9.06 11.81
CA PRO A 130 -10.79 -8.36 11.98
C PRO A 130 -9.68 -9.09 11.22
N ILE A 131 -8.94 -8.33 10.39
CA ILE A 131 -7.74 -8.82 9.71
C ILE A 131 -6.57 -8.91 10.70
N ALA A 132 -6.57 -8.04 11.71
CA ALA A 132 -5.62 -7.97 12.81
C ALA A 132 -6.24 -7.21 13.99
N GLU A 133 -5.67 -7.32 15.19
CA GLU A 133 -6.11 -6.54 16.36
C GLU A 133 -5.28 -5.27 16.58
N LEU A 134 -3.99 -5.33 16.25
CA LEU A 134 -3.01 -4.28 16.52
C LEU A 134 -2.39 -3.74 15.24
N GLN A 135 -1.98 -2.48 15.30
CA GLN A 135 -1.23 -1.81 14.24
C GLN A 135 -0.05 -1.01 14.79
N TYR A 136 0.99 -0.95 13.96
CA TYR A 136 2.14 -0.07 14.09
C TYR A 136 2.33 0.67 12.78
N PHE A 137 2.54 1.98 12.85
CA PHE A 137 2.91 2.79 11.70
C PHE A 137 4.17 3.58 11.97
N PHE A 138 5.00 3.75 10.95
CA PHE A 138 6.11 4.69 11.01
C PHE A 138 6.36 5.29 9.64
N TYR A 139 6.68 6.58 9.60
CA TYR A 139 7.13 7.20 8.35
C TYR A 139 8.53 6.68 7.99
N LEU A 140 8.58 5.78 7.01
CA LEU A 140 9.81 5.16 6.53
C LEU A 140 10.05 5.55 5.07
N PRO A 141 10.96 6.49 4.78
CA PRO A 141 11.11 7.05 3.43
C PRO A 141 11.71 6.07 2.41
N SER A 142 12.44 5.06 2.86
CA SER A 142 13.17 4.10 2.01
C SER A 142 13.27 2.72 2.65
N LEU A 143 13.38 1.67 1.83
CA LEU A 143 13.63 0.28 2.27
C LEU A 143 15.10 -0.07 2.48
N ASP A 144 15.99 0.92 2.60
CA ASP A 144 17.44 0.72 2.58
C ASP A 144 17.96 -0.27 3.63
N ASN A 145 17.44 -0.20 4.86
CA ASN A 145 17.80 -1.12 5.94
C ASN A 145 17.33 -2.54 5.64
N LEU A 146 16.07 -2.70 5.17
CA LEU A 146 15.52 -3.99 4.79
C LEU A 146 16.32 -4.62 3.64
N VAL A 147 16.61 -3.85 2.60
CA VAL A 147 17.39 -4.31 1.44
C VAL A 147 18.79 -4.75 1.87
N SER A 148 19.43 -3.99 2.76
CA SER A 148 20.75 -4.34 3.29
C SER A 148 20.71 -5.62 4.13
N HIS A 149 19.68 -5.77 4.97
CA HIS A 149 19.44 -6.97 5.77
C HIS A 149 19.22 -8.20 4.89
N LEU A 150 18.30 -8.11 3.92
CA LEU A 150 18.01 -9.20 2.97
C LEU A 150 19.27 -9.60 2.19
N LYS A 151 20.04 -8.65 1.67
CA LYS A 151 21.31 -8.98 0.98
C LYS A 151 22.28 -9.76 1.85
N HIS A 152 22.31 -9.49 3.15
CA HIS A 152 23.17 -10.19 4.09
C HIS A 152 22.62 -11.56 4.46
N SER A 153 21.33 -11.66 4.78
CA SER A 153 20.70 -12.86 5.32
C SER A 153 20.27 -13.88 4.25
N ILE A 154 19.89 -13.45 3.04
CA ILE A 154 19.32 -14.35 2.02
C ILE A 154 20.16 -14.50 0.76
N CYS A 155 21.01 -13.54 0.40
CA CYS A 155 21.79 -13.63 -0.84
C CYS A 155 23.17 -14.27 -0.62
N PRO A 156 23.48 -15.40 -1.29
CA PRO A 156 24.84 -15.94 -1.29
C PRO A 156 25.85 -14.89 -1.76
N SER A 157 27.06 -14.89 -1.18
CA SER A 157 28.10 -13.89 -1.49
C SER A 157 28.44 -13.79 -2.98
N ALA A 158 28.34 -14.89 -3.72
CA ALA A 158 28.64 -14.96 -5.15
C ALA A 158 27.44 -14.70 -6.08
N SER A 159 26.21 -14.59 -5.54
CA SER A 159 25.01 -14.44 -6.38
C SER A 159 24.73 -12.97 -6.66
N GLN A 160 25.23 -12.48 -7.79
CA GLN A 160 24.96 -11.13 -8.28
C GLN A 160 23.46 -10.95 -8.60
N SER A 161 22.82 -11.94 -9.21
CA SER A 161 21.39 -11.89 -9.56
C SER A 161 20.48 -11.78 -8.34
N CYS A 162 20.79 -12.46 -7.23
CA CYS A 162 20.04 -12.29 -5.99
C CYS A 162 20.18 -10.86 -5.46
N ARG A 163 21.40 -10.33 -5.43
CA ARG A 163 21.69 -8.98 -4.91
C ARG A 163 20.99 -7.90 -5.73
N GLU A 164 20.98 -8.02 -7.06
CA GLU A 164 20.27 -7.13 -7.97
C GLU A 164 18.75 -7.21 -7.79
N ALA A 165 18.21 -8.42 -7.64
CA ALA A 165 16.79 -8.61 -7.37
C ALA A 165 16.37 -7.96 -6.04
N VAL A 166 17.16 -8.13 -4.98
CA VAL A 166 16.91 -7.49 -3.67
C VAL A 166 17.12 -5.97 -3.75
N ASP A 167 18.11 -5.49 -4.51
CA ASP A 167 18.32 -4.05 -4.73
C ASP A 167 17.15 -3.36 -5.43
N SER A 168 16.48 -4.05 -6.35
CA SER A 168 15.34 -3.50 -7.07
C SER A 168 14.20 -3.04 -6.15
N LEU A 169 14.12 -3.58 -4.92
CA LEU A 169 13.14 -3.17 -3.91
C LEU A 169 13.31 -1.70 -3.48
N ARG A 170 14.49 -1.09 -3.64
CA ARG A 170 14.70 0.35 -3.34
C ARG A 170 13.84 1.26 -4.23
N GLU A 171 13.56 0.81 -5.45
CA GLU A 171 12.72 1.52 -6.42
C GLU A 171 11.28 1.01 -6.45
N ALA A 172 10.91 0.09 -5.54
CA ALA A 172 9.53 -0.35 -5.42
C ALA A 172 8.63 0.83 -5.02
N SER A 173 7.43 0.84 -5.59
CA SER A 173 6.37 1.79 -5.23
C SER A 173 5.64 1.33 -3.97
N TYR A 174 5.44 0.01 -3.81
CA TYR A 174 5.06 -0.59 -2.53
C TYR A 174 5.63 -2.01 -2.38
N LEU A 175 5.70 -2.46 -1.12
CA LEU A 175 6.04 -3.81 -0.71
C LEU A 175 4.96 -4.31 0.27
N ASP A 176 4.52 -5.55 0.10
CA ASP A 176 3.56 -6.22 0.98
C ASP A 176 4.12 -7.58 1.40
N ILE A 177 3.92 -7.95 2.66
CA ILE A 177 4.32 -9.24 3.24
C ILE A 177 3.16 -9.73 4.09
N ASP A 178 2.49 -10.78 3.61
CA ASP A 178 1.34 -11.37 4.27
C ASP A 178 1.65 -12.75 4.84
N TYR A 179 1.23 -12.96 6.07
CA TYR A 179 1.28 -14.25 6.74
C TYR A 179 0.08 -14.46 7.66
N THR A 180 -0.50 -15.65 7.62
CA THR A 180 -1.52 -16.09 8.58
C THR A 180 -1.27 -17.55 8.96
N GLN A 181 -1.49 -17.90 10.23
CA GLN A 181 -1.31 -19.27 10.71
C GLN A 181 -2.29 -20.26 10.06
N ALA A 182 -3.48 -19.79 9.64
CA ALA A 182 -4.49 -20.60 8.95
C ALA A 182 -4.03 -21.07 7.56
N SER A 183 -3.13 -20.34 6.91
CA SER A 183 -2.54 -20.71 5.63
C SER A 183 -1.02 -20.49 5.70
N PRO A 184 -0.25 -21.50 6.19
CA PRO A 184 1.14 -21.34 6.63
C PRO A 184 2.11 -21.18 5.44
N SER A 185 1.97 -20.06 4.75
CA SER A 185 2.81 -19.58 3.68
C SER A 185 2.98 -18.09 3.83
N ILE A 186 4.19 -17.60 3.56
CA ILE A 186 4.44 -16.16 3.46
C ILE A 186 4.27 -15.76 2.00
N VAL A 187 3.52 -14.69 1.77
CA VAL A 187 3.39 -14.06 0.47
C VAL A 187 4.11 -12.72 0.51
N VAL A 188 5.13 -12.56 -0.32
CA VAL A 188 5.83 -11.28 -0.51
C VAL A 188 5.42 -10.72 -1.86
N THR A 189 4.92 -9.50 -1.90
CA THR A 189 4.48 -8.81 -3.12
C THR A 189 5.20 -7.47 -3.23
N ALA A 190 5.94 -7.26 -4.30
CA ALA A 190 6.55 -5.97 -4.61
C ALA A 190 5.96 -5.42 -5.91
N PHE A 191 5.71 -4.12 -5.94
CA PHE A 191 5.14 -3.44 -7.09
C PHE A 191 6.00 -2.27 -7.53
N TRP A 192 6.16 -2.13 -8.84
CA TRP A 192 6.86 -1.03 -9.48
C TRP A 192 5.96 -0.38 -10.50
N ASP A 193 5.90 0.96 -10.46
CA ASP A 193 5.42 1.73 -11.60
C ASP A 193 6.33 1.49 -12.82
N SER A 194 5.81 1.79 -13.99
CA SER A 194 6.51 1.63 -15.26
C SER A 194 7.74 2.52 -15.34
N PRO A 195 8.92 1.98 -15.66
CA PRO A 195 10.11 2.78 -15.94
C PRO A 195 9.90 3.58 -17.24
N PRO A 196 10.57 4.74 -17.40
CA PRO A 196 10.37 5.61 -18.58
C PRO A 196 10.61 4.94 -19.94
N SER A 197 11.45 3.90 -19.99
CA SER A 197 11.80 3.17 -21.21
C SER A 197 11.03 1.84 -21.39
N GLY A 198 10.06 1.56 -20.52
CA GLY A 198 9.47 0.23 -20.41
C GLY A 198 10.45 -0.82 -19.87
N TRP A 199 9.95 -2.04 -19.66
CA TRP A 199 10.72 -3.17 -19.13
C TRP A 199 11.46 -3.89 -20.26
N SER A 200 12.78 -3.89 -20.18
CA SER A 200 13.67 -4.75 -20.98
C SER A 200 14.47 -5.64 -20.05
N GLU A 201 13.98 -6.85 -19.79
CA GLU A 201 14.59 -7.78 -18.84
C GLU A 201 14.44 -9.24 -19.26
N ARG A 202 15.31 -10.09 -18.74
CA ARG A 202 15.26 -11.55 -18.94
C ARG A 202 14.94 -12.22 -17.60
N LEU A 203 13.77 -12.82 -17.52
CA LEU A 203 13.35 -13.63 -16.38
C LEU A 203 13.69 -15.09 -16.66
N SER A 204 14.57 -15.67 -15.85
CA SER A 204 14.96 -17.07 -15.95
C SER A 204 14.42 -17.87 -14.77
N LEU A 205 14.12 -19.14 -14.99
CA LEU A 205 13.71 -20.05 -13.92
C LEU A 205 14.82 -20.15 -12.85
N PRO A 206 14.55 -19.79 -11.57
CA PRO A 206 15.58 -19.79 -10.53
C PRO A 206 16.13 -21.18 -10.22
N SER A 207 15.26 -22.20 -10.25
CA SER A 207 15.62 -23.60 -10.06
C SER A 207 14.60 -24.53 -10.72
N GLN A 208 14.97 -25.80 -10.95
CA GLN A 208 14.07 -26.79 -11.55
C GLN A 208 12.86 -27.17 -10.67
N ILE A 209 12.91 -26.85 -9.37
CA ILE A 209 11.86 -27.21 -8.39
C ILE A 209 10.86 -26.06 -8.23
N THR A 210 11.28 -24.84 -8.53
CA THR A 210 10.45 -23.64 -8.43
C THR A 210 9.48 -23.54 -9.61
N THR A 211 8.28 -23.04 -9.37
CA THR A 211 7.35 -22.69 -10.46
C THR A 211 7.32 -21.18 -10.60
N THR A 212 7.69 -20.67 -11.78
CA THR A 212 7.65 -19.25 -12.12
C THR A 212 6.67 -19.02 -13.26
N GLU A 213 5.60 -18.31 -12.97
CA GLU A 213 4.61 -17.85 -13.95
C GLU A 213 4.88 -16.39 -14.29
N VAL A 214 4.89 -16.07 -15.59
CA VAL A 214 5.03 -14.70 -16.09
C VAL A 214 3.79 -14.36 -16.89
N GLY A 215 3.08 -13.31 -16.47
CA GLY A 215 1.91 -12.79 -17.15
C GLY A 215 2.18 -11.42 -17.75
N ILE A 216 1.78 -11.24 -19.01
CA ILE A 216 1.76 -9.94 -19.68
C ILE A 216 0.32 -9.71 -20.11
N LEU A 217 -0.35 -8.83 -19.38
CA LEU A 217 -1.80 -8.69 -19.39
C LEU A 217 -2.15 -7.25 -19.78
N MET A 218 -3.35 -7.07 -20.31
CA MET A 218 -3.92 -5.78 -20.66
C MET A 218 -5.38 -5.73 -20.24
N HIS A 219 -5.86 -4.54 -19.88
CA HIS A 219 -7.27 -4.33 -19.58
C HIS A 219 -8.13 -4.56 -20.81
N GLU A 220 -9.25 -5.22 -20.59
CA GLU A 220 -10.29 -5.37 -21.59
C GLU A 220 -11.51 -4.56 -21.17
N THR A 221 -12.16 -3.92 -22.14
CA THR A 221 -13.44 -3.26 -21.88
C THR A 221 -14.49 -4.30 -21.52
N ASN A 222 -15.12 -4.14 -20.35
CA ASN A 222 -16.19 -5.00 -19.87
C ASN A 222 -17.52 -4.23 -19.86
N PRO A 223 -18.63 -4.79 -20.39
CA PRO A 223 -19.95 -4.19 -20.23
C PRO A 223 -20.43 -4.12 -18.77
N ASP A 224 -19.95 -5.03 -17.90
CA ASP A 224 -20.26 -4.98 -16.47
C ASP A 224 -19.23 -4.10 -15.73
N PRO A 225 -19.64 -2.95 -15.14
CA PRO A 225 -18.73 -2.08 -14.42
C PRO A 225 -18.20 -2.69 -13.12
N GLU A 226 -18.85 -3.72 -12.57
CA GLU A 226 -18.45 -4.39 -11.32
C GLU A 226 -17.32 -5.41 -11.54
N ASP A 227 -17.11 -5.83 -12.80
CA ASP A 227 -16.11 -6.81 -13.17
C ASP A 227 -14.93 -6.19 -13.91
N ILE A 228 -13.72 -6.56 -13.50
CA ILE A 228 -12.49 -6.27 -14.25
C ILE A 228 -12.13 -7.47 -15.13
N ALA A 229 -11.93 -7.18 -16.41
CA ALA A 229 -11.55 -8.17 -17.41
C ALA A 229 -10.15 -7.88 -17.93
N PHE A 230 -9.40 -8.96 -18.15
CA PHE A 230 -8.04 -8.90 -18.66
C PHE A 230 -7.86 -9.93 -19.75
N SER A 231 -7.10 -9.55 -20.76
CA SER A 231 -6.58 -10.46 -21.78
C SER A 231 -5.06 -10.34 -21.85
N GLY A 232 -4.40 -11.29 -22.50
CA GLY A 232 -2.96 -11.23 -22.70
C GLY A 232 -2.34 -12.61 -22.76
N PHE A 233 -1.14 -12.74 -22.22
CA PHE A 233 -0.32 -13.94 -22.33
C PHE A 233 0.18 -14.41 -20.97
N LEU A 234 0.12 -15.71 -20.73
CA LEU A 234 0.77 -16.38 -19.60
C LEU A 234 1.86 -17.32 -20.12
N THR A 235 2.98 -17.36 -19.41
CA THR A 235 4.08 -18.27 -19.68
C THR A 235 4.55 -18.89 -18.37
N VAL A 236 4.49 -20.22 -18.25
CA VAL A 236 5.11 -20.94 -17.15
C VAL A 236 6.51 -21.37 -17.56
N LEU A 237 7.53 -20.76 -16.94
CA LEU A 237 8.93 -20.98 -17.31
C LEU A 237 9.34 -22.45 -17.09
N GLY A 238 10.01 -23.02 -18.09
CA GLY A 238 10.46 -24.42 -18.09
C GLY A 238 9.37 -25.43 -18.49
N ARG A 239 8.11 -25.01 -18.61
CA ARG A 239 7.00 -25.85 -19.09
C ARG A 239 6.50 -25.42 -20.46
N ASP A 240 6.33 -24.12 -20.65
CA ASP A 240 5.82 -23.55 -21.89
C ASP A 240 6.96 -23.18 -22.83
N THR A 241 6.75 -23.45 -24.13
CA THR A 241 7.69 -23.10 -25.20
C THR A 241 7.34 -21.78 -25.89
N ALA A 242 6.13 -21.25 -25.65
CA ALA A 242 5.65 -19.99 -26.19
C ALA A 242 4.60 -19.38 -25.24
N PRO A 243 4.39 -18.04 -25.28
CA PRO A 243 3.35 -17.39 -24.49
C PRO A 243 1.96 -17.90 -24.89
N LYS A 244 1.14 -18.28 -23.90
CA LYS A 244 -0.22 -18.79 -24.11
C LYS A 244 -1.24 -17.67 -23.95
N PRO A 245 -2.09 -17.41 -24.97
CA PRO A 245 -3.19 -16.47 -24.83
C PRO A 245 -4.10 -16.85 -23.67
N THR A 246 -4.46 -15.89 -22.84
CA THR A 246 -5.38 -16.05 -21.73
C THR A 246 -6.38 -14.91 -21.69
N ARG A 247 -7.53 -15.17 -21.08
CA ARG A 247 -8.54 -14.18 -20.74
C ARG A 247 -9.14 -14.55 -19.40
N PHE A 248 -9.28 -13.59 -18.51
CA PHE A 248 -9.92 -13.79 -17.22
C PHE A 248 -10.76 -12.57 -16.85
N GLN A 249 -11.82 -12.83 -16.10
CA GLN A 249 -12.76 -11.84 -15.60
C GLN A 249 -13.00 -12.14 -14.13
N THR A 250 -12.99 -11.11 -13.30
CA THR A 250 -13.20 -11.23 -11.87
C THR A 250 -13.94 -10.00 -11.36
N PRO A 251 -14.78 -10.14 -10.32
CA PRO A 251 -15.32 -8.98 -9.63
C PRO A 251 -14.18 -8.15 -9.06
N SER A 252 -14.29 -6.83 -9.22
CA SER A 252 -13.36 -5.89 -8.63
C SER A 252 -13.74 -5.62 -7.19
N LYS A 253 -12.74 -5.52 -6.31
CA LYS A 253 -12.96 -5.01 -4.93
C LYS A 253 -12.68 -3.52 -4.81
N HIS A 254 -11.94 -2.97 -5.76
CA HIS A 254 -11.47 -1.58 -5.74
C HIS A 254 -11.61 -1.00 -7.13
N TYR A 255 -12.55 -0.07 -7.28
CA TYR A 255 -12.80 0.59 -8.55
C TYR A 255 -11.84 1.76 -8.74
N PRO A 256 -11.24 1.92 -9.94
CA PRO A 256 -10.56 3.15 -10.26
C PRO A 256 -11.56 4.30 -10.25
N LEU A 257 -11.09 5.50 -9.92
CA LEU A 257 -11.91 6.69 -10.07
C LEU A 257 -12.17 6.93 -11.57
N SER A 258 -13.41 7.30 -11.90
CA SER A 258 -13.84 7.59 -13.28
C SER A 258 -13.07 8.76 -13.90
N THR A 259 -12.55 9.65 -13.06
CA THR A 259 -11.67 10.76 -13.45
C THR A 259 -10.39 10.73 -12.62
N PRO A 260 -9.20 10.93 -13.23
CA PRO A 260 -7.97 11.07 -12.49
C PRO A 260 -8.09 12.19 -11.46
N GLN A 261 -7.87 11.86 -10.19
CA GLN A 261 -7.89 12.84 -9.12
C GLN A 261 -6.49 13.15 -8.60
N THR A 262 -6.31 14.40 -8.21
CA THR A 262 -5.13 14.89 -7.52
C THR A 262 -5.56 15.47 -6.18
N TYR A 263 -4.66 15.44 -5.21
CA TYR A 263 -4.90 16.06 -3.92
C TYR A 263 -3.73 16.92 -3.51
N THR A 264 -4.02 17.90 -2.65
CA THR A 264 -3.03 18.68 -1.93
C THR A 264 -3.40 18.73 -0.45
N SER A 265 -2.39 18.74 0.41
CA SER A 265 -2.55 18.77 1.87
C SER A 265 -1.68 19.90 2.40
N THR A 266 -2.26 20.84 3.15
CA THR A 266 -1.55 22.04 3.63
C THR A 266 -2.03 22.46 5.02
N PHE A 267 -1.14 23.10 5.77
CA PHE A 267 -1.51 23.87 6.96
C PHE A 267 -1.50 25.36 6.59
N PRO A 268 -2.67 26.01 6.43
CA PRO A 268 -2.75 27.39 6.01
C PRO A 268 -2.15 28.31 7.09
N PRO A 269 -1.32 29.30 6.72
CA PRO A 269 -0.77 30.24 7.66
C PRO A 269 -1.82 31.27 8.14
N PRO A 270 -1.72 31.79 9.38
CA PRO A 270 -0.70 31.47 10.38
C PRO A 270 -0.98 30.14 11.08
N THR A 271 0.06 29.30 11.21
CA THR A 271 -0.03 28.07 12.00
C THR A 271 0.07 28.40 13.48
N GLY A 272 -1.07 28.41 14.16
CA GLY A 272 -1.14 28.54 15.62
C GLY A 272 -0.89 27.20 16.34
N LEU A 273 -1.21 27.14 17.63
CA LEU A 273 -1.11 25.92 18.45
C LEU A 273 -2.12 24.82 18.02
N HIS A 274 -3.20 25.21 17.33
CA HIS A 274 -4.20 24.31 16.76
C HIS A 274 -4.26 24.53 15.25
N PRO A 275 -3.30 23.99 14.48
CA PRO A 275 -3.28 24.18 13.03
C PRO A 275 -4.40 23.38 12.37
N THR A 276 -5.11 23.99 11.42
CA THR A 276 -6.12 23.30 10.62
C THR A 276 -5.45 22.59 9.45
N LEU A 277 -5.64 21.27 9.33
CA LEU A 277 -5.21 20.53 8.14
C LEU A 277 -6.23 20.72 7.01
N SER A 278 -5.82 21.37 5.92
CA SER A 278 -6.65 21.53 4.73
C SER A 278 -6.26 20.52 3.65
N ILE A 279 -7.20 19.65 3.32
CA ILE A 279 -7.07 18.65 2.24
C ILE A 279 -7.97 19.09 1.09
N HIS A 280 -7.36 19.38 -0.06
CA HIS A 280 -8.07 19.79 -1.26
C HIS A 280 -7.95 18.71 -2.34
N LEU A 281 -9.09 18.33 -2.93
CA LEU A 281 -9.22 17.28 -3.94
C LEU A 281 -9.65 17.91 -5.27
N SER A 282 -9.06 17.46 -6.38
CA SER A 282 -9.32 18.01 -7.72
C SER A 282 -9.34 16.90 -8.77
N PRO A 283 -10.47 16.69 -9.49
CA PRO A 283 -11.78 17.36 -9.32
C PRO A 283 -12.47 17.04 -7.98
N SER A 284 -13.51 17.81 -7.63
CA SER A 284 -14.35 17.55 -6.47
C SER A 284 -15.02 16.17 -6.56
N ILE A 285 -15.20 15.54 -5.41
CA ILE A 285 -15.66 14.17 -5.31
C ILE A 285 -17.14 14.14 -5.01
N THR A 286 -17.86 13.25 -5.67
CA THR A 286 -19.23 12.88 -5.33
C THR A 286 -19.26 11.41 -4.96
N PRO A 287 -20.14 11.01 -4.04
CA PRO A 287 -20.46 9.59 -3.87
C PRO A 287 -20.85 8.97 -5.22
N PRO A 288 -20.47 7.71 -5.49
CA PRO A 288 -20.83 7.03 -6.74
C PRO A 288 -22.32 6.67 -6.82
N ASP A 289 -22.97 6.46 -5.67
CA ASP A 289 -24.39 6.16 -5.54
C ASP A 289 -24.97 6.82 -4.27
N GLU A 290 -26.29 6.98 -4.19
CA GLU A 290 -26.98 7.57 -3.03
C GLU A 290 -26.84 6.71 -1.75
N SER A 291 -26.65 5.40 -1.90
CA SER A 291 -26.36 4.47 -0.81
C SER A 291 -24.92 4.54 -0.29
N CYS A 292 -24.05 5.31 -0.95
CA CYS A 292 -22.64 5.39 -0.64
C CYS A 292 -22.27 6.63 0.18
N THR A 293 -21.38 6.41 1.14
CA THR A 293 -20.86 7.44 2.05
C THR A 293 -19.36 7.62 1.84
N LEU A 294 -18.92 8.87 1.80
CA LEU A 294 -17.52 9.22 1.63
C LEU A 294 -16.80 9.21 2.98
N HIS A 295 -15.63 8.58 3.00
CA HIS A 295 -14.82 8.45 4.19
C HIS A 295 -13.38 8.89 3.91
N THR A 296 -12.76 9.57 4.87
CA THR A 296 -11.32 9.81 4.87
C THR A 296 -10.67 9.13 6.07
N HIS A 297 -9.60 8.39 5.81
CA HIS A 297 -8.76 7.75 6.80
C HIS A 297 -7.44 8.52 6.92
N LEU A 298 -7.17 9.03 8.12
CA LEU A 298 -5.97 9.79 8.45
C LEU A 298 -5.04 8.94 9.31
N THR A 299 -3.76 8.91 8.94
CA THR A 299 -2.69 8.34 9.76
C THR A 299 -1.78 9.47 10.19
N LEU A 300 -1.77 9.76 11.49
CA LEU A 300 -1.08 10.91 12.06
C LEU A 300 0.07 10.44 12.96
N PRO A 301 1.27 11.01 12.84
CA PRO A 301 2.35 10.75 13.79
C PRO A 301 1.99 11.32 15.16
N SER A 302 2.60 10.84 16.24
CA SER A 302 2.31 11.29 17.62
C SER A 302 2.58 12.80 17.87
N THR A 303 3.34 13.47 17.01
CA THR A 303 3.50 14.93 17.02
C THR A 303 2.25 15.70 16.59
N LEU A 304 1.29 15.03 15.94
CA LEU A 304 0.02 15.59 15.50
C LEU A 304 -1.12 14.73 16.05
N PHE A 305 -1.94 15.31 16.92
CA PHE A 305 -3.09 14.61 17.50
C PHE A 305 -4.37 15.40 17.30
N ILE A 306 -5.47 14.66 17.24
CA ILE A 306 -6.81 15.20 17.01
C ILE A 306 -7.44 15.56 18.36
N ASP A 307 -7.86 16.82 18.49
CA ASP A 307 -8.72 17.22 19.61
C ASP A 307 -10.13 16.66 19.41
N ARG A 308 -10.38 15.48 19.97
CA ARG A 308 -11.66 14.76 19.84
C ARG A 308 -12.88 15.59 20.25
N TYR A 309 -12.71 16.55 21.18
CA TYR A 309 -13.84 17.33 21.69
C TYR A 309 -14.30 18.36 20.67
N GLN A 310 -13.42 18.86 19.81
CA GLN A 310 -13.77 19.75 18.70
C GLN A 310 -14.62 19.08 17.61
N PHE A 311 -14.60 17.74 17.53
CA PHE A 311 -15.35 16.95 16.56
C PHE A 311 -16.64 16.34 17.13
N SER A 312 -17.06 16.80 18.30
CA SER A 312 -18.35 16.42 18.90
C SER A 312 -19.48 17.39 18.57
N ASP A 313 -19.15 18.64 18.21
CA ASP A 313 -20.11 19.68 17.87
C ASP A 313 -20.48 19.64 16.37
N PRO A 314 -21.77 19.50 16.01
CA PRO A 314 -22.21 19.49 14.62
C PRO A 314 -21.85 20.77 13.84
N LEU A 315 -21.80 21.93 14.49
CA LEU A 315 -21.45 23.19 13.81
C LEU A 315 -19.97 23.21 13.43
N SER A 316 -19.09 22.78 14.34
CA SER A 316 -17.65 22.59 14.06
C SER A 316 -17.41 21.59 12.93
N LEU A 317 -18.11 20.46 12.92
CA LEU A 317 -18.01 19.46 11.86
C LEU A 317 -18.46 20.02 10.50
N ALA A 318 -19.62 20.68 10.45
CA ALA A 318 -20.15 21.27 9.23
C ALA A 318 -19.24 22.36 8.65
N ALA A 319 -18.59 23.17 9.50
CA ALA A 319 -17.64 24.18 9.07
C ALA A 319 -16.40 23.61 8.35
N HIS A 320 -16.08 22.34 8.57
CA HIS A 320 -14.95 21.64 7.98
C HIS A 320 -15.36 20.61 6.91
N ASN A 321 -16.61 20.63 6.44
CA ASN A 321 -17.18 19.63 5.52
C ASN A 321 -17.08 18.18 6.04
N LEU A 322 -17.21 18.01 7.36
CA LEU A 322 -17.23 16.71 8.03
C LEU A 322 -18.66 16.40 8.50
N LEU A 323 -19.07 15.14 8.41
CA LEU A 323 -20.33 14.66 9.00
C LEU A 323 -20.12 14.13 10.41
N SER A 324 -19.10 13.30 10.60
CA SER A 324 -18.84 12.66 11.88
C SER A 324 -17.43 12.10 11.98
N LEU A 325 -16.89 12.05 13.21
CA LEU A 325 -15.75 11.23 13.56
C LEU A 325 -16.25 9.81 13.88
N ARG A 326 -16.01 8.86 12.98
CA ARG A 326 -16.49 7.47 13.11
C ARG A 326 -15.62 6.65 14.04
N ASN A 327 -14.32 6.86 14.02
CA ASN A 327 -13.38 6.15 14.89
C ASN A 327 -12.08 6.95 15.09
N LEU A 328 -11.47 6.83 16.26
CA LEU A 328 -10.17 7.39 16.60
C LEU A 328 -9.44 6.42 17.53
N THR A 329 -8.25 5.95 17.12
CA THR A 329 -7.39 5.06 17.93
C THR A 329 -5.96 5.61 18.03
N GLY A 330 -5.25 5.22 19.09
CA GLY A 330 -3.84 5.58 19.32
C GLY A 330 -3.64 6.76 20.29
N ALA A 331 -2.58 7.54 20.05
CA ALA A 331 -2.18 8.68 20.89
C ALA A 331 -3.20 9.82 20.78
N THR A 332 -3.95 10.05 21.87
CA THR A 332 -5.03 11.05 21.94
C THR A 332 -4.91 11.97 23.17
N ASP A 333 -3.81 11.86 23.91
CA ASP A 333 -3.52 12.73 25.04
C ASP A 333 -3.16 14.13 24.53
N LEU A 334 -3.94 15.13 24.94
CA LEU A 334 -3.80 16.51 24.47
C LEU A 334 -2.72 17.29 25.23
N GLU A 335 -2.21 16.76 26.34
CA GLU A 335 -1.28 17.43 27.25
C GLU A 335 0.11 16.79 27.26
N ALA A 336 0.20 15.51 26.87
CA ALA A 336 1.46 14.78 26.86
C ALA A 336 2.43 15.32 25.77
N PRO A 337 3.66 15.72 26.13
CA PRO A 337 4.65 16.08 25.13
C PRO A 337 5.15 14.84 24.36
N GLU A 338 5.60 15.04 23.13
CA GLU A 338 5.94 13.94 22.22
C GLU A 338 6.94 12.92 22.80
N TRP A 339 7.92 13.36 23.59
CA TRP A 339 8.96 12.49 24.15
C TRP A 339 8.46 11.53 25.24
N VAL A 340 7.26 11.73 25.80
CA VAL A 340 6.65 10.76 26.73
C VAL A 340 5.67 9.82 26.06
N VAL A 341 5.20 10.14 24.84
CA VAL A 341 4.21 9.32 24.13
C VAL A 341 4.93 8.12 23.51
N PRO A 342 4.71 6.88 23.96
CA PRO A 342 5.44 5.73 23.41
C PRO A 342 4.83 5.22 22.10
N ALA A 343 3.52 5.43 21.91
CA ALA A 343 2.81 5.08 20.69
C ALA A 343 3.34 5.87 19.49
N TRP A 344 3.20 5.29 18.30
CA TRP A 344 3.67 5.90 17.06
C TRP A 344 2.83 7.13 16.64
N GLY A 345 1.58 7.20 17.08
CA GLY A 345 0.63 8.23 16.66
C GLY A 345 -0.82 7.77 16.78
N SER A 346 -1.67 8.28 15.90
CA SER A 346 -3.10 7.99 15.88
C SER A 346 -3.62 7.69 14.48
N SER A 347 -4.72 6.95 14.43
CA SER A 347 -5.52 6.73 13.23
C SER A 347 -6.93 7.25 13.45
N ALA A 348 -7.47 7.97 12.46
CA ALA A 348 -8.81 8.52 12.52
C ALA A 348 -9.59 8.25 11.23
N LEU A 349 -10.86 7.88 11.39
CA LEU A 349 -11.80 7.70 10.31
C LEU A 349 -12.90 8.76 10.42
N PHE A 350 -12.96 9.65 9.43
CA PHE A 350 -14.01 10.64 9.30
C PHE A 350 -14.95 10.29 8.16
N GLU A 351 -16.22 10.59 8.34
CA GLU A 351 -17.18 10.67 7.26
C GLU A 351 -17.24 12.13 6.76
N VAL A 352 -17.21 12.32 5.45
CA VAL A 352 -17.05 13.64 4.82
C VAL A 352 -18.23 14.01 3.92
N VAL A 353 -18.48 15.30 3.80
CA VAL A 353 -19.49 15.85 2.90
C VAL A 353 -18.83 16.29 1.59
N ALA A 354 -19.39 15.88 0.46
CA ALA A 354 -19.04 16.46 -0.83
C ALA A 354 -19.57 17.92 -0.89
N PRO A 355 -18.73 18.93 -1.19
CA PRO A 355 -19.20 20.30 -1.30
C PRO A 355 -20.26 20.40 -2.40
N SER A 356 -21.43 20.95 -2.08
CA SER A 356 -22.51 21.16 -3.04
C SER A 356 -22.10 22.22 -4.08
N GLY A 357 -22.56 22.07 -5.32
CA GLY A 357 -22.17 22.91 -6.45
C GLY A 357 -22.41 24.42 -6.28
N GLU A 358 -23.17 24.86 -5.27
CA GLU A 358 -23.42 26.27 -4.95
C GLU A 358 -22.23 26.97 -4.25
N GLN A 359 -21.36 26.24 -3.53
CA GLN A 359 -20.14 26.83 -2.93
C GLN A 359 -19.01 27.04 -3.95
N ARG A 360 -19.20 26.56 -5.19
CA ARG A 360 -18.21 26.58 -6.29
C ARG A 360 -17.87 28.00 -6.77
N GLY A 361 -18.76 28.97 -6.56
CA GLY A 361 -18.58 30.35 -7.05
C GLY A 361 -17.69 31.25 -6.19
N GLU A 362 -17.42 30.89 -4.93
CA GLU A 362 -16.81 31.83 -3.96
C GLU A 362 -15.34 31.52 -3.64
N LEU A 363 -14.90 30.25 -3.75
CA LEU A 363 -13.51 29.85 -3.48
C LEU A 363 -12.54 30.06 -4.66
N GLU A 364 -13.02 29.95 -5.92
CA GLU A 364 -12.16 30.14 -7.12
C GLU A 364 -11.61 31.58 -7.24
N ARG A 365 -12.15 32.54 -6.49
CA ARG A 365 -11.66 33.94 -6.49
C ARG A 365 -10.45 34.20 -5.58
N LYS A 366 -9.98 33.24 -4.76
CA LYS A 366 -8.99 33.55 -3.70
C LYS A 366 -7.70 32.72 -3.64
N GLY A 367 -7.50 31.67 -4.44
CA GLY A 367 -6.38 30.73 -4.24
C GLY A 367 -5.27 30.78 -5.29
N GLY A 368 -4.44 31.81 -5.31
CA GLY A 368 -3.21 31.87 -6.13
C GLY A 368 -1.96 31.50 -5.34
N ASN A 369 -1.21 30.52 -5.85
CA ASN A 369 0.15 30.07 -5.46
C ASN A 369 0.38 29.53 -4.04
N THR A 370 0.73 28.23 -3.94
CA THR A 370 1.42 27.69 -2.76
C THR A 370 2.38 26.55 -3.09
N ALA A 371 3.53 26.58 -2.41
CA ALA A 371 4.65 25.66 -2.51
C ALA A 371 4.37 24.31 -1.83
N ARG A 372 5.05 23.26 -2.30
CA ARG A 372 4.94 21.87 -1.84
C ARG A 372 5.73 21.65 -0.55
N GLY A 373 5.05 21.29 0.53
CA GLY A 373 5.63 20.70 1.75
C GLY A 373 4.95 19.36 2.02
N ALA A 374 5.73 18.36 2.45
CA ALA A 374 5.22 17.03 2.78
C ALA A 374 4.49 17.06 4.13
N ALA A 375 3.21 16.70 4.15
CA ALA A 375 2.44 16.48 5.37
C ALA A 375 1.62 15.19 5.24
N SER A 376 1.63 14.40 6.33
CA SER A 376 0.75 13.28 6.70
C SER A 376 -0.18 12.75 5.59
N GLY A 377 0.07 11.52 5.13
CA GLY A 377 -0.77 10.91 4.11
C GLY A 377 -2.16 10.55 4.63
N PHE A 378 -3.13 10.67 3.73
CA PHE A 378 -4.50 10.21 3.94
C PHE A 378 -4.89 9.25 2.84
N VAL A 379 -5.91 8.44 3.12
CA VAL A 379 -6.56 7.58 2.13
C VAL A 379 -8.04 7.93 2.14
N LEU A 380 -8.58 8.27 0.97
CA LEU A 380 -10.01 8.45 0.80
C LEU A 380 -10.62 7.12 0.32
N GLY A 381 -11.72 6.74 0.96
CA GLY A 381 -12.51 5.56 0.60
C GLY A 381 -13.98 5.90 0.44
N VAL A 382 -14.70 5.02 -0.24
CA VAL A 382 -16.16 5.04 -0.32
C VAL A 382 -16.67 3.76 0.30
N ARG A 383 -17.70 3.86 1.15
CA ARG A 383 -18.43 2.69 1.67
C ARG A 383 -19.88 2.79 1.23
N CYS A 384 -20.35 1.79 0.51
CA CYS A 384 -21.76 1.65 0.15
C CYS A 384 -22.43 0.68 1.12
N THR A 385 -23.62 1.03 1.60
CA THR A 385 -24.45 0.12 2.39
C THR A 385 -25.37 -0.63 1.45
N GLU A 386 -25.21 -1.95 1.35
CA GLU A 386 -26.25 -2.84 0.81
C GLU A 386 -27.29 -3.18 1.87
#